data_AF-U7R070-F1
#
_entry.id   AF-U7R070-F1
#
_cell.length_a   1.000
_cell.length_b   1.000
_cell.length_c   1.000
_cell.angle_alpha   90.00
_cell.angle_beta   90.00
_cell.angle_gamma   90.00
#
_symmetry.space_group_name_H-M   'P 1'
#
loop_
_entity.id
_entity.type
_entity.pdbx_description
1 polymer ?
#
loop_
_entity_poly.entity_id
_entity_poly.type
_entity_poly.pdbx_seq_one_letter_code
_entity_poly.pdbx_strand_id
1 'polypeptide(L)' 'MRKGTAPIKREQLLEKANRIIHQHKDFIQGMHVDDVAQKGDVLAFRGESFLDEKKRTGRYIKTL' A
#
# COMPACT_ATOMS: atom_id res chain seq x y z
N MET A 1 -1.01 -26.38 9.69
CA MET A 1 -2.26 -25.75 10.19
C MET A 1 -2.78 -24.81 9.10
N ARG A 2 -3.93 -25.09 8.49
CA ARG A 2 -4.57 -24.13 7.59
C ARG A 2 -5.20 -23.05 8.46
N LYS A 3 -4.63 -21.84 8.49
CA LYS A 3 -5.28 -20.68 9.10
C LYS A 3 -6.56 -20.45 8.29
N GLY A 4 -7.72 -20.77 8.85
CA GLY A 4 -8.99 -20.54 8.19
C GLY A 4 -9.14 -19.05 7.90
N THR A 5 -9.26 -18.69 6.62
CA THR A 5 -9.61 -17.33 6.23
C THR A 5 -11.10 -17.14 6.46
N ALA A 6 -11.47 -16.27 7.39
CA ALA A 6 -12.87 -15.90 7.56
C ALA A 6 -13.34 -15.10 6.34
N PRO A 7 -14.54 -15.37 5.80
CA PRO A 7 -15.11 -14.53 4.75
C PRO A 7 -15.28 -13.12 5.32
N ILE A 8 -14.59 -12.17 4.71
CA ILE A 8 -14.65 -10.75 5.05
C ILE A 8 -15.03 -9.98 3.80
N LYS A 9 -15.92 -8.99 3.96
CA LYS A 9 -16.34 -8.17 2.83
C LYS A 9 -15.18 -7.27 2.37
N ARG A 10 -15.16 -6.97 1.08
CA ARG A 10 -14.13 -6.13 0.44
C ARG A 10 -14.00 -4.78 1.14
N GLU A 11 -15.12 -4.15 1.49
CA GLU A 11 -15.18 -2.84 2.12
C GLU A 11 -14.52 -2.87 3.51
N GLN A 12 -14.75 -3.95 4.26
CA GLN A 12 -14.16 -4.14 5.59
C GLN A 12 -12.65 -4.36 5.52
N LEU A 13 -12.17 -5.02 4.45
CA LEU A 13 -10.72 -5.16 4.20
C LEU A 13 -10.08 -3.81 3.90
N LEU A 14 -10.72 -3.00 3.05
CA LEU A 14 -10.23 -1.66 2.70
C LEU A 14 -10.19 -0.73 3.91
N GLU A 15 -11.24 -0.72 4.74
CA GLU A 15 -11.28 0.06 5.97
C GLU A 15 -10.14 -0.35 6.92
N LYS A 16 -9.96 -1.66 7.12
CA LYS A 16 -8.91 -2.18 7.99
C LYS A 16 -7.51 -1.87 7.45
N ALA A 17 -7.29 -2.01 6.15
CA ALA A 17 -6.01 -1.70 5.51
C ALA A 17 -5.66 -0.21 5.65
N ASN A 18 -6.62 0.67 5.34
CA ASN A 18 -6.44 2.11 5.51
C ASN A 18 -6.13 2.46 6.96
N ARG A 19 -6.85 1.88 7.93
CA ARG A 19 -6.57 2.10 9.36
C ARG A 19 -5.15 1.68 9.75
N ILE A 20 -4.69 0.51 9.32
CA ILE A 20 -3.35 0.00 9.63
C ILE A 20 -2.28 0.94 9.04
N ILE A 21 -2.45 1.37 7.79
CA ILE A 21 -1.52 2.26 7.11
C ILE A 21 -1.42 3.60 7.83
N HIS A 22 -2.56 4.21 8.20
CA HIS A 22 -2.59 5.49 8.92
C HIS A 22 -2.00 5.40 10.34
N GLN A 23 -2.05 4.23 10.97
CA GLN A 23 -1.46 3.99 12.29
C GLN A 23 0.03 3.64 12.24
N HIS A 24 0.59 3.43 11.05
CA HIS A 24 1.99 3.08 10.90
C HIS A 24 2.88 4.30 11.18
N LYS A 25 3.99 4.08 11.89
CA LYS A 25 4.93 5.16 12.27
C LYS A 25 5.55 5.85 11.05
N ASP A 26 5.76 5.08 9.99
CA ASP A 26 6.29 5.55 8.70
C ASP A 26 5.16 5.88 7.71
N PHE A 27 3.96 6.22 8.20
CA PHE A 27 2.87 6.67 7.33
C PHE A 27 3.31 7.92 6.55
N ILE A 28 3.10 7.88 5.24
CA ILE A 28 3.37 9.02 4.36
C ILE A 28 2.03 9.63 4.00
N GLN A 29 1.91 10.94 4.22
CA GLN A 29 0.71 11.69 3.91
C GLN A 29 0.35 11.51 2.43
N GLY A 30 -0.93 11.20 2.18
CA GLY A 30 -1.42 10.89 0.84
C GLY A 30 -1.38 9.41 0.45
N MET A 31 -0.86 8.52 1.29
CA MET A 31 -1.11 7.08 1.10
C MET A 31 -2.56 6.74 1.45
N HIS A 32 -3.30 6.24 0.46
CA HIS A 32 -4.67 5.75 0.64
C HIS A 32 -4.89 4.49 -0.19
N VAL A 33 -5.53 3.48 0.40
CA VAL A 33 -5.88 2.23 -0.29
C VAL A 33 -7.29 2.34 -0.85
N ASP A 34 -7.42 2.28 -2.17
CA ASP A 34 -8.67 2.35 -2.92
C ASP A 34 -9.17 0.98 -3.38
N ASP A 35 -8.28 -0.01 -3.47
CA ASP A 35 -8.60 -1.31 -4.04
C ASP A 35 -7.86 -2.47 -3.37
N VAL A 36 -8.49 -3.65 -3.43
CA VAL A 36 -7.95 -4.90 -2.88
C VAL A 36 -8.24 -6.05 -3.83
N ALA A 37 -7.21 -6.82 -4.14
CA ALA A 37 -7.28 -8.01 -4.97
C ALA A 37 -6.69 -9.21 -4.22
N GLN A 38 -7.39 -10.34 -4.26
CA GLN A 38 -6.88 -11.59 -3.71
C GLN A 38 -6.17 -12.39 -4.81
N LYS A 39 -4.91 -12.73 -4.58
CA LYS A 39 -4.10 -13.59 -5.45
C LYS A 39 -3.70 -14.84 -4.66
N GLY A 40 -4.54 -15.88 -4.74
CA GLY A 40 -4.39 -17.08 -3.93
C GLY A 40 -4.53 -16.75 -2.43
N ASP A 41 -3.46 -17.01 -1.67
CA ASP A 41 -3.41 -16.76 -0.23
C ASP A 41 -2.91 -15.34 0.12
N VAL A 42 -2.61 -14.50 -0.87
CA VAL A 42 -2.08 -13.15 -0.69
C VAL A 42 -3.15 -12.10 -1.00
N LEU A 43 -3.30 -11.11 -0.10
CA LEU A 43 -4.08 -9.90 -0.35
C LEU A 43 -3.15 -8.79 -0.85
N ALA A 44 -3.40 -8.32 -2.07
CA ALA A 44 -2.71 -7.19 -2.66
C ALA A 44 -3.59 -5.94 -2.53
N PHE A 45 -3.12 -4.95 -1.77
CA PHE A 45 -3.76 -3.65 -1.62
C PHE A 45 -3.14 -2.67 -2.62
N ARG A 46 -3.98 -1.89 -3.29
CA ARG A 46 -3.60 -0.85 -4.24
C ARG A 46 -4.14 0.49 -3.77
N GLY A 47 -3.47 1.55 -4.17
CA GLY A 47 -3.71 2.86 -3.63
C GLY A 47 -2.83 3.91 -4.27
N GLU A 48 -3.31 5.14 -4.26
CA GLU A 48 -2.48 6.29 -4.61
C GLU A 48 -1.49 6.58 -3.48
N SER A 49 -0.26 6.88 -3.88
CA SER A 49 0.79 7.35 -2.99
C SER A 49 1.39 8.58 -3.62
N PHE A 50 1.07 9.76 -3.09
CA PHE A 50 1.67 11.02 -3.47
C PHE A 50 3.08 11.15 -2.86
N LEU A 51 3.97 10.23 -3.24
CA LEU A 51 5.39 10.42 -3.00
C LEU A 51 5.85 11.53 -3.94
N ASP A 52 6.01 12.73 -3.38
CA ASP A 52 6.47 13.92 -4.09
C ASP A 52 7.66 13.55 -4.98
N GLU A 53 7.53 13.79 -6.29
CA GLU A 53 8.41 13.39 -7.40
C GLU A 53 9.84 13.98 -7.27
N LYS A 54 10.14 14.64 -6.13
CA LYS A 54 11.31 15.46 -5.89
C LYS A 54 12.57 14.70 -5.45
N LYS A 55 12.51 13.38 -5.30
CA LYS A 55 13.70 12.53 -5.03
C LYS A 55 14.25 11.79 -6.25
N ARG A 56 13.70 12.05 -7.44
CA ARG A 56 14.32 11.62 -8.70
C ARG A 56 15.31 12.67 -9.20
N THR A 57 16.15 13.22 -8.31
CA THR A 57 17.29 14.04 -8.74
C THR A 57 18.31 13.13 -9.41
N GLY A 58 18.18 13.02 -10.73
CA GLY A 58 19.14 12.39 -11.61
C GLY A 58 20.52 13.02 -11.37
N ARG A 59 21.35 12.28 -10.64
CA ARG A 59 22.79 12.48 -10.56
C ARG A 59 23.31 12.37 -12.00
N TYR A 60 23.55 13.50 -12.67
CA TYR A 60 24.27 13.52 -13.93
C TYR A 60 25.65 12.89 -13.67
N ILE A 61 25.80 11.64 -14.09
CA ILE A 61 27.11 11.01 -14.27
C ILE A 61 27.78 11.76 -15.43
N LYS A 62 28.70 12.65 -15.09
CA LYS A 62 29.64 13.26 -16.03
C LYS A 62 30.60 12.15 -16.48
N THR A 63 30.41 11.63 -17.69
CA THR A 63 31.40 10.76 -18.33
C THR A 63 32.62 11.61 -18.67
N LEU A 64 33.81 11.13 -18.27
CA LEU A 64 35.12 11.71 -18.59
C LEU A 64 35.42 11.61 -20.09
#